data_AF-A0A015WZF9-F1
#
_entry.id   AF-A0A015WZF9-F1
#
_cell.length_a   1.000
_cell.length_b   1.000
_cell.length_c   1.000
_cell.angle_alpha   90.00
_cell.angle_beta   90.00
_cell.angle_gamma   90.00
#
_symmetry.space_group_name_H-M   'P 1'
#
loop_
_entity.id
_entity.type
_entity.pdbx_description
1 polymer ?
#
loop_
_entity_poly.entity_id
_entity_poly.type
_entity_poly.pdbx_seq_one_letter_code
_entity_poly.pdbx_strand_id
1 'polypeptide(L)' 'MKELVEKIATLVAEFNKDANAQIENGNKAAGTRARKASLEIEKAMKEFRKVSLEESKK' A
#
# COMPACT_ATOMS: atom_id res chain seq x y z
N MET A 1 -14.31 0.31 -7.59
CA MET A 1 -12.90 0.65 -7.88
C MET A 1 -12.36 1.90 -7.18
N LYS A 2 -13.07 3.04 -7.17
CA LYS A 2 -12.58 4.32 -6.62
C LYS A 2 -12.05 4.23 -5.17
N GLU A 3 -12.83 3.66 -4.26
CA GLU A 3 -12.43 3.49 -2.85
C GLU A 3 -11.16 2.64 -2.68
N LEU A 4 -10.98 1.64 -3.55
CA LEU A 4 -9.80 0.76 -3.53
C LEU A 4 -8.55 1.53 -3.96
N VAL A 5 -8.67 2.40 -4.97
CA VAL A 5 -7.57 3.29 -5.40
C VAL A 5 -7.22 4.29 -4.29
N GLU A 6 -8.21 4.88 -3.62
CA GLU A 6 -7.99 5.80 -2.49
C GLU A 6 -7.30 5.10 -1.30
N LYS A 7 -7.71 3.86 -0.99
CA LYS A 7 -7.06 3.03 0.03
C LYS A 7 -5.60 2.73 -0.33
N ILE A 8 -5.33 2.35 -1.58
CA ILE A 8 -3.95 2.09 -2.05
C ILE A 8 -3.10 3.35 -1.92
N ALA A 9 -3.61 4.51 -2.32
CA ALA A 9 -2.88 5.78 -2.22
C ALA A 9 -2.51 6.12 -0.76
N THR A 10 -3.45 5.89 0.17
CA THR A 10 -3.22 6.08 1.60
C THR A 10 -2.12 5.16 2.12
N LEU A 11 -2.21 3.87 1.82
CA LEU A 11 -1.22 2.87 2.25
C LEU A 11 0.17 3.16 1.68
N VAL A 12 0.27 3.61 0.43
CA VAL A 12 1.54 4.01 -0.20
C VAL A 12 2.13 5.24 0.49
N ALA A 13 1.31 6.22 0.86
CA ALA A 13 1.77 7.40 1.60
C ALA A 13 2.33 7.02 2.99
N GLU A 14 1.64 6.14 3.71
CA GLU A 14 2.10 5.61 5.00
C GLU A 14 3.39 4.81 4.86
N PHE A 15 3.46 3.92 3.87
CA PHE A 15 4.65 3.16 3.53
C PHE A 15 5.85 4.08 3.28
N ASN A 16 5.70 5.09 2.41
CA ASN A 16 6.79 6.01 2.07
C ASN A 16 7.28 6.76 3.29
N LYS A 17 6.37 7.27 4.13
CA LYS A 17 6.71 7.97 5.36
C LYS A 17 7.55 7.10 6.30
N ASP A 18 7.09 5.89 6.60
CA ASP A 18 7.75 4.99 7.54
C ASP A 18 9.04 4.37 6.96
N ALA A 19 9.07 4.08 5.66
CA ALA A 19 10.26 3.58 4.97
C ALA A 19 11.37 4.63 4.97
N ASN A 20 11.06 5.89 4.64
CA ASN A 20 12.03 6.98 4.67
C ASN A 20 12.56 7.20 6.09
N ALA A 21 11.69 7.20 7.11
CA ALA A 21 12.12 7.30 8.51
C ALA A 21 13.04 6.14 8.94
N GLN A 22 12.84 4.93 8.41
CA GLN A 22 13.76 3.81 8.61
C GLN A 22 15.11 4.04 7.90
N ILE A 23 15.09 4.49 6.64
CA ILE A 23 16.29 4.70 5.81
C ILE A 23 17.16 5.82 6.36
N GLU A 24 16.56 6.98 6.66
CA GLU A 24 17.29 8.20 7.04
C GLU A 24 17.77 8.14 8.50
N ASN A 25 16.92 7.63 9.39
CA ASN A 25 17.14 7.75 10.84
C ASN A 25 17.35 6.40 11.54
N GLY A 26 17.41 5.29 10.79
CA GLY A 26 17.54 3.95 11.38
C GLY A 26 16.35 3.54 12.26
N ASN A 27 15.19 4.19 12.11
CA ASN A 27 14.03 3.96 12.97
C ASN A 27 13.44 2.55 12.75
N LYS A 28 13.78 1.61 13.64
CA LYS A 28 13.36 0.20 13.57
C LYS A 28 11.84 0.03 13.64
N ALA A 29 11.15 0.83 14.46
CA ALA A 29 9.69 0.75 14.60
C ALA A 29 8.98 1.20 13.32
N ALA A 30 9.46 2.28 12.70
CA ALA A 30 8.99 2.72 11.39
C ALA A 30 9.21 1.61 10.35
N GLY A 31 10.35 0.94 10.38
CA GLY A 31 10.61 -0.19 9.49
C GLY A 31 9.65 -1.37 9.66
N THR A 32 9.21 -1.67 10.88
CA THR A 32 8.18 -2.70 11.10
C THR A 32 6.83 -2.27 10.51
N ARG A 33 6.46 -1.00 10.67
CA ARG A 33 5.23 -0.45 10.07
C ARG A 33 5.27 -0.42 8.55
N ALA A 34 6.40 -0.01 7.96
CA ALA A 34 6.60 -0.04 6.50
C ALA A 34 6.41 -1.45 5.92
N ARG A 35 6.94 -2.49 6.58
CA ARG A 35 6.72 -3.89 6.16
C ARG A 35 5.26 -4.33 6.27
N LYS A 36 4.54 -3.88 7.29
CA LYS A 36 3.09 -4.14 7.39
C LYS A 36 2.33 -3.45 6.26
N ALA A 37 2.60 -2.17 6.02
CA ALA A 37 1.98 -1.41 4.94
C ALA A 37 2.27 -2.05 3.57
N SER A 38 3.50 -2.53 3.31
CA SER A 38 3.83 -3.20 2.04
C SER A 38 2.99 -4.45 1.79
N LEU A 39 2.72 -5.25 2.83
CA LEU A 39 1.87 -6.44 2.71
C LEU A 39 0.39 -6.07 2.44
N GLU A 40 -0.08 -4.97 3.01
CA GLU A 40 -1.44 -4.48 2.77
C GLU A 40 -1.59 -3.89 1.36
N ILE A 41 -0.58 -3.17 0.86
CA ILE A 41 -0.51 -2.70 -0.53
C ILE A 41 -0.57 -3.87 -1.50
N GLU A 42 0.22 -4.93 -1.27
CA GLU A 42 0.24 -6.10 -2.15
C GLU A 42 -1.16 -6.73 -2.30
N LYS A 43 -1.88 -6.90 -1.18
CA LYS A 43 -3.24 -7.42 -1.17
C LYS A 43 -4.21 -6.49 -1.91
N ALA A 44 -4.14 -5.20 -1.63
CA ALA A 44 -5.01 -4.20 -2.26
C ALA A 44 -4.77 -4.10 -3.78
N MET A 45 -3.52 -4.22 -4.24
CA MET A 45 -3.16 -4.22 -5.66
C MET A 45 -3.66 -5.48 -6.38
N LYS A 46 -3.61 -6.64 -5.72
CA LYS A 46 -4.21 -7.89 -6.24
C LYS A 46 -5.73 -7.78 -6.36
N GLU A 47 -6.39 -7.22 -5.35
CA GLU A 47 -7.82 -6.96 -5.37
C GLU A 47 -8.18 -5.97 -6.49
N PHE A 48 -7.40 -4.90 -6.66
CA PHE A 48 -7.59 -3.91 -7.72
C PHE A 48 -7.54 -4.55 -9.09
N ARG A 49 -6.53 -5.40 -9.34
CA ARG A 49 -6.42 -6.16 -10.58
C ARG A 49 -7.64 -7.02 -10.83
N LYS A 50 -8.16 -7.72 -9.81
CA LYS A 50 -9.34 -8.57 -9.95
C LYS A 50 -10.57 -7.73 -10.32
N VAL A 51 -10.87 -6.69 -9.55
CA VAL A 51 -12.02 -5.81 -9.78
C VAL A 51 -11.93 -5.13 -11.14
N SER A 52 -10.74 -4.70 -11.55
CA SER A 52 -10.49 -4.09 -12.87
C SER A 52 -10.81 -5.02 -14.02
N LEU A 53 -10.42 -6.30 -13.92
CA LEU A 53 -10.75 -7.31 -14.93
C LEU A 53 -12.23 -7.69 -14.95
N GLU A 54 -12.94 -7.57 -13.82
CA GLU A 54 -14.38 -7.77 -13.77
C GLU A 54 -15.14 -6.58 -14.37
N GLU A 55 -14.69 -5.34 -14.11
CA GLU A 55 -15.27 -4.14 -14.71
C GLU A 55 -15.03 -4.08 -16.24
N SER A 56 -13.88 -4.54 -16.75
CA SER A 56 -13.59 -4.56 -18.19
C SER A 56 -14.43 -5.54 -19.01
N LYS A 57 -15.22 -6.39 -18.35
CA LYS A 57 -16.12 -7.37 -18.98
C LYS A 57 -17.58 -6.89 -19.01
N LYS A 58 -17.87 -5.77 -18.35
CA LYS A 58 -19.18 -5.10 -18.39
C LYS A 58 -19.26 -4.20 -19.60
#